data_AF-A0A5E4HJ06-F1
#
_entry.id   AF-A0A5E4HJ06-F1
#
_cell.length_a   1.000
_cell.length_b   1.000
_cell.length_c   1.000
_cell.angle_alpha   90.00
_cell.angle_beta   90.00
_cell.angle_gamma   90.00
#
_symmetry.space_group_name_H-M   'P 1'
#
loop_
_entity.id
_entity.type
_entity.pdbx_description
1 polymer ?
#
loop_
_entity_poly.entity_id
_entity_poly.type
_entity_poly.pdbx_seq_one_letter_code
_entity_poly.pdbx_strand_id
1 'polypeptide(L)' 'MNLEECFEKRLLRNALPDRLKSEKAIEMAQRAIMEAEKLFKHGFYEQVILYSYTAMFQGA' A
#
# COMPACT_ATOMS: atom_id res chain seq x y z
N MET A 1 1.03 3.35 -23.31
CA MET A 1 2.06 2.49 -22.69
C MET A 1 1.83 1.08 -23.18
N ASN A 2 2.81 0.43 -23.78
CA ASN A 2 2.66 -0.95 -24.25
C ASN A 2 2.97 -1.92 -23.10
N LEU A 3 1.97 -2.71 -22.68
CA LEU A 3 2.12 -3.66 -21.56
C LEU A 3 3.12 -4.77 -21.86
N GLU A 4 3.18 -5.26 -23.09
CA GLU A 4 4.14 -6.28 -23.52
C GLU A 4 5.57 -5.76 -23.38
N GLU A 5 5.81 -4.53 -23.86
CA GLU A 5 7.12 -3.88 -23.73
C GLU A 5 7.52 -3.71 -22.25
N CYS A 6 6.57 -3.45 -21.35
CA CYS A 6 6.83 -3.37 -19.92
C CYS A 6 7.22 -4.73 -19.31
N PHE A 7 6.61 -5.83 -19.73
CA PHE A 7 7.02 -7.17 -19.29
C PHE A 7 8.38 -7.56 -19.88
N GLU A 8 8.61 -7.30 -21.16
CA GLU A 8 9.89 -7.57 -21.84
C GLU A 8 11.06 -6.82 -21.19
N LYS A 9 10.85 -5.52 -20.91
CA LYS A 9 11.84 -4.67 -20.22
C LYS A 9 11.89 -4.89 -18.70
N ARG A 10 11.09 -5.83 -18.16
CA ARG A 10 10.99 -6.14 -16.73
C ARG A 10 10.58 -4.95 -15.85
N LEU A 11 9.85 -4.00 -16.43
CA LEU A 11 9.21 -2.90 -15.71
C LEU A 11 7.97 -3.38 -14.96
N LEU A 12 7.33 -4.44 -15.45
CA LEU A 12 6.26 -5.17 -14.77
C LEU A 12 6.66 -6.63 -14.56
N ARG A 13 6.15 -7.23 -13.48
CA ARG A 13 6.32 -8.66 -13.20
C ARG A 13 4.97 -9.34 -13.28
N ASN A 14 4.93 -10.44 -14.02
CA ASN A 14 3.77 -11.32 -14.02
C ASN A 14 3.87 -12.24 -12.80
N ALA A 15 3.32 -11.78 -11.68
CA ALA A 15 3.28 -12.56 -10.44
C ALA A 15 1.93 -13.25 -10.32
N LEU A 16 1.93 -14.54 -9.96
CA LEU A 16 0.70 -15.22 -9.59
C LEU A 16 0.12 -14.58 -8.32
N PRO A 17 -1.22 -14.51 -8.19
CA PRO A 17 -1.84 -14.07 -6.95
C PRO A 17 -1.36 -14.93 -5.78
N ASP A 18 -0.92 -14.27 -4.70
CA ASP A 18 -0.46 -14.91 -3.46
C ASP A 18 -1.34 -14.45 -2.30
N ARG A 19 -2.19 -15.36 -1.83
CA ARG A 19 -3.17 -15.10 -0.76
C ARG A 19 -2.50 -14.62 0.53
N LEU A 20 -1.40 -15.24 0.94
CA LEU A 20 -0.71 -14.87 2.18
C LEU A 20 -0.11 -13.48 2.08
N LYS A 21 0.42 -13.14 0.90
CA LYS A 21 0.91 -11.79 0.63
C LYS A 21 -0.21 -10.76 0.69
N SER A 22 -1.37 -11.05 0.09
CA SER A 22 -2.54 -10.16 0.14
C SER A 22 -3.07 -9.99 1.56
N GLU A 23 -3.19 -11.06 2.35
CA GLU A 23 -3.63 -10.99 3.75
C GLU A 23 -2.70 -10.11 4.59
N LYS A 24 -1.38 -10.29 4.42
CA LYS A 24 -0.38 -9.47 5.12
C LYS A 24 -0.43 -8.00 4.71
N ALA A 25 -0.67 -7.71 3.43
CA ALA A 25 -0.82 -6.34 2.94
C ALA A 25 -2.06 -5.66 3.55
N ILE A 26 -3.19 -6.37 3.63
CA ILE A 26 -4.41 -5.89 4.31
C ILE A 26 -4.15 -5.62 5.79
N GLU A 27 -3.45 -6.53 6.49
CA GLU A 27 -3.08 -6.32 7.89
C GLU A 27 -2.22 -5.07 8.08
N MET A 28 -1.25 -4.85 7.18
CA MET A 28 -0.42 -3.63 7.20
C MET A 28 -1.24 -2.38 6.94
N ALA A 29 -2.19 -2.42 6.00
CA ALA A 29 -3.09 -1.31 5.71
C ALA A 29 -3.94 -0.94 6.93
N GLN A 30 -4.49 -1.94 7.63
CA GLN A 30 -5.27 -1.73 8.85
C GLN A 30 -4.44 -1.11 9.98
N ARG A 31 -3.19 -1.55 10.16
CA ARG A 31 -2.29 -0.93 11.14
C ARG A 31 -1.98 0.52 10.79
N ALA A 32 -1.72 0.79 9.51
CA ALA A 32 -1.40 2.14 9.05
C ALA A 32 -2.57 3.12 9.24
N ILE A 33 -3.81 2.70 8.95
CA ILE A 33 -4.98 3.57 9.16
C ILE A 33 -5.24 3.85 10.65
N MET A 34 -5.07 2.84 11.52
CA MET A 34 -5.21 3.02 12.97
C MET A 34 -4.17 4.02 13.52
N GLU A 35 -2.93 3.99 13.03
CA GLU A 35 -1.92 4.98 13.42
C GLU A 35 -2.22 6.37 12.86
N ALA A 36 -2.70 6.49 11.61
CA ALA A 36 -3.15 7.76 11.05
C ALA A 36 -4.25 8.40 11.91
N GLU A 37 -5.23 7.63 12.37
CA GLU A 37 -6.29 8.13 13.26
C GLU A 37 -5.76 8.63 14.60
N LYS A 38 -4.78 7.94 15.19
CA LYS A 38 -4.14 8.39 16.43
C LYS A 38 -3.38 9.70 16.20
N LEU A 39 -2.58 9.78 15.15
CA LEU A 39 -1.78 10.95 14.80
C LEU A 39 -2.66 12.17 14.51
N PHE A 40 -3.80 11.96 13.84
CA PHE A 40 -4.78 13.00 13.55
C PHE A 40 -5.33 13.63 14.84
N LYS A 41 -5.68 12.81 15.82
CA LYS A 41 -6.15 13.27 17.14
C LYS A 41 -5.12 14.11 17.90
N HIS A 42 -3.83 13.94 17.60
CA HIS A 42 -2.73 14.67 18.24
C HIS A 42 -2.16 15.80 17.35
N GLY A 43 -2.74 16.06 16.18
CA GLY A 43 -2.34 17.16 15.29
C GLY A 43 -1.10 16.91 14.44
N PHE A 44 -0.63 15.67 14.32
CA PHE A 44 0.55 15.29 13.52
C PHE A 44 0.20 15.09 12.04
N TYR A 45 -0.20 16.16 11.34
CA TYR A 45 -0.83 16.06 10.01
C TYR A 45 0.08 15.54 8.90
N GLU A 46 1.38 15.85 8.91
CA GLU A 46 2.31 15.31 7.89
C GLU A 46 2.37 13.79 7.95
N GLN A 47 2.43 13.24 9.17
CA GLN A 47 2.44 11.81 9.41
C GLN A 47 1.07 11.20 9.07
N VAL A 48 -0.04 11.89 9.33
CA VAL A 48 -1.39 11.43 8.90
C VAL A 48 -1.43 11.21 7.39
N ILE A 49 -0.89 12.13 6.59
CA ILE A 49 -0.86 12.01 5.13
C ILE A 49 -0.04 10.78 4.73
N LEU A 50 1.15 10.62 5.31
CA LEU A 50 2.04 9.49 5.03
C LEU A 50 1.40 8.14 5.36
N TYR A 51 0.81 8.02 6.55
CA TYR A 51 0.18 6.77 7.00
C TYR A 51 -1.11 6.46 6.23
N SER A 52 -1.90 7.47 5.89
CA SER A 52 -3.10 7.32 5.05
C SER A 52 -2.74 6.84 3.64
N TYR A 53 -1.70 7.42 3.03
CA TYR A 53 -1.17 6.96 1.74
C TYR A 53 -0.65 5.53 1.83
N THR A 54 0.06 5.20 2.91
CA THR A 54 0.57 3.84 3.14
C THR A 54 -0.57 2.83 3.26
N ALA A 55 -1.63 3.16 3.98
CA ALA A 55 -2.81 2.30 4.10
C ALA A 55 -3.47 2.05 2.74
N MET A 56 -3.66 3.10 1.93
CA MET A 56 -4.17 3.00 0.58
C MET A 56 -3.29 2.11 -0.31
N PHE A 57 -1.97 2.31 -0.27
CA PHE A 57 -1.03 1.56 -1.10
C PHE A 57 -0.99 0.07 -0.76
N GLN A 58 -1.10 -0.29 0.52
CA GLN A 58 -1.10 -1.68 0.95
C GLN A 58 -2.45 -2.38 0.75
N GLY A 59 -3.56 -1.63 0.67
CA GLY A 59 -4.91 -2.17 0.48
C GLY A 59 -5.36 -2.30 -0.98
N ALA A 60 -4.59 -1.74 -1.93
CA ALA A 60 -4.86 -1.80 -3.37
C ALA A 60 -4.29 -3.07 -4.02
#